data_AF-A0A538T2Z2-F1
#
_entry.id   AF-A0A538T2Z2-F1
#
_cell.length_a   1.000
_cell.length_b   1.000
_cell.length_c   1.000
_cell.angle_alpha   90.00
_cell.angle_beta   90.00
_cell.angle_gamma   90.00
#
_symmetry.space_group_name_H-M   'P 1'
#
loop_
_entity.id
_entity.type
_entity.pdbx_description
1 polymer ?
#
loop_
_entity_poly.entity_id
_entity_poly.type
_entity_poly.pdbx_seq_one_letter_code
_entity_poly.pdbx_strand_id
1 'polypeptide(L)'
;GTCENTWIMGNRYMQSTHKGDFDGKPFEGMGLMGYDNQQKEFVSVWCDNMGTGLMMSDGTADASGKVFTLMSKMPDPATGKPMDLKMITKVIDENQHTMSMISMKDGKEHLDMEITYTRMK
;
A
#
# COMPACT_ATOMS: atom_id res chain seq x y z
N GLY A 1 -4.13 2.92 14.98
CA GLY A 1 -5.28 2.68 14.10
C GLY A 1 -5.57 1.19 14.02
N THR A 2 -6.54 0.80 13.19
CA THR A 2 -6.92 -0.58 12.89
C THR A 2 -6.84 -0.81 11.38
N CYS A 3 -6.44 -2.01 10.99
CA CYS A 3 -6.49 -2.50 9.61
C CYS A 3 -7.25 -3.83 9.61
N GLU A 4 -8.31 -3.91 8.81
CA GLU A 4 -9.07 -5.13 8.57
C GLU A 4 -8.86 -5.56 7.13
N ASN A 5 -8.50 -6.82 6.92
CA ASN A 5 -8.28 -7.42 5.60
C ASN A 5 -9.32 -8.51 5.35
N THR A 6 -10.02 -8.43 4.22
CA THR A 6 -11.05 -9.39 3.82
C THR A 6 -10.81 -9.87 2.40
N TRP A 7 -10.86 -11.18 2.20
CA TRP A 7 -10.87 -11.75 0.86
C TRP A 7 -12.26 -11.63 0.24
N ILE A 8 -12.33 -11.09 -0.97
CA ILE A 8 -13.57 -10.87 -1.71
C ILE A 8 -13.52 -11.50 -3.10
N MET A 9 -14.68 -11.58 -3.76
CA MET A 9 -14.83 -12.10 -5.12
C MET A 9 -14.24 -13.50 -5.31
N GLY A 10 -14.48 -14.40 -4.34
CA GLY A 10 -13.97 -15.77 -4.37
C GLY A 10 -12.45 -15.85 -4.18
N ASN A 11 -11.91 -15.08 -3.23
CA ASN A 11 -10.49 -15.02 -2.87
C ASN A 11 -9.59 -14.54 -4.02
N ARG A 12 -10.09 -13.62 -4.84
CA ARG A 12 -9.33 -13.02 -5.96
C ARG A 12 -8.73 -11.66 -5.62
N TYR A 13 -9.36 -10.95 -4.69
CA TYR A 13 -8.88 -9.67 -4.21
C TYR A 13 -8.92 -9.64 -2.69
N MET A 14 -7.91 -9.01 -2.11
CA MET A 14 -7.88 -8.64 -0.70
C MET A 14 -8.29 -7.18 -0.60
N GLN A 15 -9.43 -6.92 0.04
CA GLN A 15 -9.82 -5.58 0.44
C GLN A 15 -9.23 -5.29 1.82
N SER A 16 -8.59 -4.13 1.96
CA SER A 16 -8.10 -3.61 3.24
C SER A 16 -8.87 -2.36 3.61
N THR A 17 -9.30 -2.24 4.86
CA THR A 17 -9.93 -1.02 5.39
C THR A 17 -9.17 -0.55 6.62
N HIS A 18 -8.83 0.73 6.64
CA HIS A 18 -7.97 1.35 7.63
C HIS A 18 -8.73 2.46 8.34
N LYS A 19 -8.59 2.50 9.67
CA LYS A 19 -9.09 3.61 10.51
C LYS A 19 -8.00 4.05 11.47
N GLY A 20 -7.85 5.34 11.66
CA GLY A 20 -6.81 5.86 12.53
C GLY A 20 -6.90 7.34 12.81
N ASP A 21 -5.79 7.88 13.25
CA ASP A 21 -5.55 9.31 13.41
C ASP A 21 -4.28 9.64 12.63
N PHE A 22 -4.32 10.73 11.88
CA PHE A 22 -3.17 11.29 11.19
C PHE A 22 -3.13 12.80 11.48
N ASP A 23 -2.08 13.24 12.17
CA ASP A 23 -1.91 14.64 12.58
C ASP A 23 -3.13 15.20 13.36
N GLY A 24 -3.70 14.40 14.26
CA GLY A 24 -4.86 14.78 15.07
C GLY A 24 -6.20 14.79 14.33
N LYS A 25 -6.23 14.29 13.09
CA LYS A 25 -7.45 14.17 12.28
C LYS A 25 -7.83 12.70 12.08
N PRO A 26 -9.13 12.37 12.11
CA PRO A 26 -9.61 11.04 11.77
C PRO A 26 -9.17 10.62 10.37
N PHE A 27 -8.50 9.48 10.28
CA PHE A 27 -8.03 8.89 9.04
C PHE A 27 -8.89 7.69 8.66
N GLU A 28 -9.31 7.64 7.41
CA GLU A 28 -10.00 6.51 6.79
C GLU A 28 -9.36 6.20 5.44
N GLY A 29 -8.99 4.93 5.23
CA GLY A 29 -8.36 4.48 4.00
C GLY A 29 -8.89 3.12 3.56
N MET A 30 -8.87 2.87 2.26
CA MET A 30 -9.25 1.60 1.68
C MET A 30 -8.32 1.23 0.53
N GLY A 31 -7.90 -0.03 0.53
CA GLY A 31 -7.13 -0.62 -0.57
C GLY A 31 -7.80 -1.87 -1.12
N LEU A 32 -7.59 -2.14 -2.40
CA LEU A 32 -7.95 -3.41 -3.03
C LEU A 32 -6.74 -3.92 -3.80
N MET A 33 -6.24 -5.09 -3.43
CA MET A 33 -5.08 -5.72 -4.08
C MET A 33 -5.48 -7.09 -4.65
N GLY A 34 -4.96 -7.41 -5.83
CA GLY A 34 -5.15 -8.71 -6.49
C GLY A 34 -3.94 -9.09 -7.34
N TYR A 35 -3.97 -10.29 -7.90
CA TYR A 35 -2.97 -10.75 -8.86
C TYR A 35 -3.60 -10.88 -10.26
N ASP A 36 -3.04 -10.16 -11.23
CA ASP A 36 -3.43 -10.23 -12.63
C ASP A 36 -2.70 -11.38 -13.31
N ASN A 37 -3.42 -12.45 -13.66
CA ASN A 37 -2.84 -13.62 -14.32
C ASN A 37 -2.39 -13.36 -15.76
N GLN A 38 -2.93 -12.35 -16.43
CA GLN A 38 -2.57 -12.01 -17.80
C GLN A 38 -1.26 -11.22 -17.82
N GLN A 39 -1.13 -10.24 -16.92
CA GLN A 39 0.08 -9.40 -16.80
C GLN A 39 1.16 -10.03 -15.91
N LYS A 40 0.78 -11.03 -15.10
CA LYS A 40 1.64 -11.77 -14.15
C LYS A 40 2.22 -10.88 -13.05
N GLU A 41 1.44 -9.90 -12.62
CA GLU A 41 1.82 -8.93 -11.60
C GLU A 41 0.69 -8.71 -10.59
N PHE A 42 1.05 -8.19 -9.42
CA PHE A 42 0.08 -7.69 -8.47
C PHE A 42 -0.39 -6.31 -8.92
N VAL A 43 -1.68 -6.08 -8.78
CA VAL A 43 -2.32 -4.79 -9.03
C VAL A 43 -3.04 -4.33 -7.77
N SER A 44 -3.01 -3.03 -7.52
CA SER A 44 -3.62 -2.42 -6.35
C SER A 44 -4.24 -1.07 -6.68
N VAL A 45 -5.33 -0.75 -5.99
CA VAL A 45 -5.88 0.60 -5.92
C VAL A 45 -6.04 1.01 -4.47
N TRP A 46 -5.73 2.27 -4.17
CA TRP A 46 -5.87 2.87 -2.85
C TRP A 46 -6.63 4.20 -2.92
N CYS A 47 -7.43 4.47 -1.90
CA CYS A 47 -8.03 5.78 -1.63
C CYS A 47 -8.12 6.04 -0.12
N ASP A 48 -8.17 7.31 0.26
CA ASP A 48 -8.32 7.73 1.66
C ASP A 48 -9.03 9.08 1.76
N ASN A 49 -9.38 9.48 2.98
CA ASN A 49 -10.08 10.73 3.27
C ASN A 49 -9.15 11.95 3.42
N MET A 50 -7.85 11.80 3.15
CA MET A 50 -6.87 12.89 3.14
C MET A 50 -6.63 13.45 1.74
N GLY A 51 -7.08 12.74 0.70
CA GLY A 51 -7.06 13.18 -0.69
C GLY A 51 -8.31 12.78 -1.47
N THR A 52 -8.34 13.13 -2.76
CA THR A 52 -9.44 12.75 -3.68
C THR A 52 -8.94 11.93 -4.87
N GLY A 53 -7.64 11.62 -4.92
CA GLY A 53 -7.03 10.83 -5.98
C GLY A 53 -7.08 9.35 -5.66
N LEU A 54 -7.24 8.53 -6.71
CA LEU A 54 -6.99 7.09 -6.62
C LEU A 54 -5.51 6.83 -6.89
N MET A 55 -4.84 6.13 -5.99
CA MET A 55 -3.49 5.65 -6.23
C MET A 55 -3.58 4.25 -6.82
N MET A 56 -3.17 4.12 -8.08
CA MET A 56 -3.01 2.82 -8.74
C MET A 56 -1.56 2.38 -8.58
N SER A 57 -1.36 1.09 -8.29
CA SER A 57 -0.04 0.50 -8.17
C SER A 57 0.02 -0.87 -8.83
N ASP A 58 1.19 -1.21 -9.35
CA ASP A 58 1.50 -2.54 -9.89
C ASP A 58 2.86 -3.02 -9.39
N GLY A 59 3.10 -4.33 -9.42
CA GLY A 59 4.41 -4.86 -9.09
C GLY A 59 4.46 -6.34 -8.79
N THR A 60 5.50 -6.76 -8.06
CA THR A 60 5.85 -8.19 -7.93
C THR A 60 6.04 -8.61 -6.49
N ALA A 61 6.01 -9.91 -6.27
CA ALA A 61 6.52 -10.52 -5.05
C ALA A 61 7.89 -11.15 -5.32
N ASP A 62 8.73 -11.19 -4.29
CA ASP A 62 9.98 -11.93 -4.34
C ASP A 62 9.75 -13.45 -4.45
N ALA A 63 10.82 -14.21 -4.67
CA ALA A 63 10.73 -15.66 -4.84
C ALA A 63 10.16 -16.40 -3.61
N SER A 64 10.23 -15.80 -2.42
CA SER A 64 9.64 -16.36 -1.21
C SER A 64 8.14 -16.10 -1.07
N GLY A 65 7.59 -15.18 -1.87
CA GLY A 65 6.20 -14.71 -1.76
C GLY A 65 5.94 -13.88 -0.50
N LYS A 66 6.98 -13.37 0.16
CA LYS A 66 6.87 -12.62 1.43
C LYS A 66 7.18 -11.14 1.29
N VAL A 67 7.84 -10.72 0.21
CA VAL A 67 8.17 -9.32 -0.02
C VAL A 67 7.48 -8.85 -1.29
N PHE A 68 6.45 -8.03 -1.13
CA PHE A 68 5.74 -7.39 -2.22
C PHE A 68 6.34 -6.01 -2.46
N THR A 69 6.67 -5.68 -3.71
CA THR A 69 7.13 -4.35 -4.12
C THR A 69 6.17 -3.82 -5.16
N LEU A 70 5.41 -2.78 -4.81
CA LEU A 70 4.47 -2.10 -5.70
C LEU A 70 4.96 -0.70 -6.03
N MET A 71 4.88 -0.31 -7.29
CA MET A 71 5.24 1.01 -7.78
C MET A 71 3.97 1.80 -8.11
N SER A 72 3.97 3.10 -7.83
CA SER A 72 2.89 4.00 -8.23
C SER A 72 3.44 5.36 -8.64
N LYS A 73 2.62 6.11 -9.37
CA LYS A 73 2.86 7.53 -9.67
C LYS A 73 1.73 8.34 -9.04
N MET A 74 2.09 9.35 -8.26
CA MET A 74 1.12 10.30 -7.73
C MET A 74 1.63 11.74 -7.88
N PRO A 75 0.75 12.74 -7.90
CA PRO A 75 1.17 14.12 -7.76
C PRO A 75 1.87 14.34 -6.41
N ASP A 76 3.05 14.93 -6.44
CA ASP A 76 3.72 15.45 -5.24
C ASP A 76 2.82 16.52 -4.59
N PRO A 77 2.46 16.39 -3.30
CA PRO A 77 1.55 17.33 -2.64
C PRO A 77 2.06 18.77 -2.58
N ALA A 78 3.38 19.00 -2.61
CA ALA A 78 4.01 20.31 -2.52
C ALA A 78 4.14 20.99 -3.89
N THR A 79 4.42 20.22 -4.95
CA THR A 79 4.74 20.76 -6.28
C THR A 79 3.69 20.46 -7.35
N GLY A 80 2.79 19.51 -7.10
CA GLY A 80 1.81 18.99 -8.06
C GLY A 80 2.41 18.17 -9.21
N LYS A 81 3.73 17.99 -9.26
CA LYS A 81 4.41 17.24 -10.33
C LYS A 81 4.33 15.74 -10.06
N PRO A 82 4.38 14.88 -11.09
CA PRO A 82 4.45 13.44 -10.89
C PRO A 82 5.67 13.05 -10.06
N MET A 83 5.44 12.22 -9.04
CA MET A 83 6.45 11.63 -8.18
C MET A 83 6.25 10.10 -8.18
N ASP A 84 7.36 9.38 -8.32
CA ASP A 84 7.36 7.92 -8.20
C ASP A 84 7.35 7.53 -6.72
N LEU A 85 6.47 6.58 -6.39
CA LEU A 85 6.40 5.94 -5.10
C LEU A 85 6.66 4.44 -5.24
N LYS A 86 7.26 3.90 -4.19
CA LYS A 86 7.48 2.48 -4.00
C LYS A 86 6.91 2.08 -2.64
N MET A 87 5.98 1.14 -2.65
CA MET A 87 5.50 0.48 -1.45
C MET A 87 6.15 -0.89 -1.32
N ILE A 88 6.76 -1.18 -0.18
CA ILE A 88 7.31 -2.50 0.13
C ILE A 88 6.54 -3.07 1.30
N THR A 89 5.84 -4.19 1.08
CA THR A 89 5.21 -4.96 2.16
C THR A 89 6.03 -6.20 2.45
N LYS A 90 6.42 -6.42 3.71
CA LYS A 90 7.17 -7.61 4.13
C LYS A 90 6.34 -8.42 5.12
N VAL A 91 5.97 -9.63 4.73
CA VAL A 91 5.31 -10.61 5.60
C VAL A 91 6.38 -11.27 6.46
N ILE A 92 6.33 -11.01 7.76
CA ILE A 92 7.29 -11.58 8.73
C ILE A 92 6.80 -12.98 9.10
N ASP A 93 5.57 -13.08 9.59
CA ASP A 93 4.90 -14.32 9.98
C ASP A 93 3.36 -14.19 9.89
N GLU A 94 2.64 -15.18 10.43
CA GLU A 94 1.16 -15.23 10.43
C GLU A 94 0.46 -14.09 11.22
N ASN A 95 1.21 -13.41 12.07
CA ASN A 95 0.75 -12.38 13.00
C ASN A 95 1.36 -11.02 12.73
N GLN A 96 2.40 -10.92 11.88
CA GLN A 96 3.11 -9.67 11.68
C GLN A 96 3.53 -9.43 10.22
N HIS A 97 3.35 -8.19 9.77
CA HIS A 97 3.94 -7.69 8.53
C HIS A 97 4.30 -6.21 8.67
N THR A 98 5.18 -5.72 7.81
CA THR A 98 5.49 -4.28 7.70
C THR A 98 5.11 -3.76 6.33
N MET A 99 4.89 -2.45 6.26
CA MET A 99 4.71 -1.71 5.02
C MET A 99 5.57 -0.44 5.07
N SER A 100 6.41 -0.25 4.07
CA SER A 100 7.23 0.95 3.90
C SER A 100 6.78 1.69 2.64
N MET A 101 6.66 3.01 2.73
CA MET A 101 6.37 3.91 1.61
C MET A 101 7.59 4.77 1.35
N ILE A 102 8.11 4.69 0.13
CA ILE A 102 9.36 5.32 -0.29
C ILE A 102 9.05 6.19 -1.51
N SER A 103 9.30 7.50 -1.42
CA SER A 103 9.27 8.39 -2.57
C SER A 103 10.64 8.52 -3.23
N MET A 104 10.62 8.79 -4.53
CA MET A 104 11.82 9.19 -5.27
C MET A 104 11.90 10.72 -5.32
N LYS A 105 12.80 11.32 -4.54
CA LYS A 105 13.06 12.76 -4.52
C LYS A 105 14.46 13.02 -5.05
N ASP A 106 14.57 13.84 -6.10
CA ASP A 106 15.84 14.15 -6.77
C ASP A 106 16.66 12.91 -7.18
N GLY A 107 15.98 11.85 -7.62
CA GLY A 107 16.59 10.59 -8.02
C GLY A 107 17.09 9.71 -6.87
N LYS A 108 16.76 10.05 -5.62
CA LYS A 108 17.12 9.28 -4.42
C LYS A 108 15.87 8.77 -3.71
N GLU A 109 15.99 7.58 -3.13
CA GLU A 109 14.97 7.01 -2.26
C GLU A 109 14.88 7.79 -0.96
N HIS A 110 13.66 8.13 -0.56
CA HIS A 110 13.34 8.76 0.71
C HIS A 110 12.24 7.94 1.39
N LEU A 111 12.56 7.34 2.56
CA LEU A 111 11.56 6.64 3.37
C LEU A 111 10.61 7.68 3.98
N ASP A 112 9.37 7.71 3.50
CA ASP A 112 8.36 8.65 4.00
C ASP A 112 7.58 8.05 5.18
N MET A 113 7.33 6.74 5.15
CA MET A 113 6.53 6.07 6.18
C MET A 113 6.96 4.61 6.33
N GLU A 114 6.93 4.12 7.56
CA GLU A 114 6.99 2.71 7.87
C GLU A 114 5.92 2.36 8.90
N ILE A 115 5.16 1.30 8.63
CA ILE A 115 4.10 0.79 9.50
C ILE A 115 4.42 -0.66 9.83
N THR A 116 4.30 -1.01 11.11
CA THR A 116 4.26 -2.41 11.56
C THR A 116 2.83 -2.78 11.91
N TYR A 117 2.32 -3.83 11.29
CA TYR A 117 1.01 -4.39 11.57
C TYR A 117 1.18 -5.65 12.41
N THR A 118 0.43 -5.70 13.50
CA THR A 118 0.31 -6.88 14.37
C THR A 118 -1.14 -7.34 14.38
N ARG A 119 -1.37 -8.63 14.17
CA ARG A 119 -2.70 -9.23 14.19
C ARG A 119 -3.38 -8.95 15.53
N MET A 120 -4.59 -8.39 15.48
CA MET A 120 -5.46 -8.27 16.64
C MET A 120 -5.96 -9.67 17.04
N LYS A 121 -5.85 -10.01 18.32
CA LYS A 121 -6.29 -11.28 18.89
C LYS A 121 -7.73 -11.21 19.38
#